data_AF-A0A4U0U8U1-F1
#
_entry.id   AF-A0A4U0U8U1-F1
#
_cell.length_a   1.000
_cell.length_b   1.000
_cell.length_c   1.000
_cell.angle_alpha   90.00
_cell.angle_beta   90.00
_cell.angle_gamma   90.00
#
_symmetry.space_group_name_H-M   'P 1'
#
loop_
_entity.id
_entity.type
_entity.pdbx_description
1 polymer ?
#
loop_
_entity_poly.entity_id
_entity_poly.type
_entity_poly.pdbx_seq_one_letter_code
_entity_poly.pdbx_strand_id
1 'polypeptide(L)'
;MKPAHNIMVSKALAILAALAPFTAGQARDRSKSDWNGHSRHDVLPKWTRLPGSVITEAWGFCPAASWPPSDVGERIVPQAADAELKAMLDEVDPDRIENYITKLVSFGTRHLLSQRNSSTRGIGAARDWIYQEMLDFAEPSDGAMEVYYDSYIQGVAERVYFPVNVTNVVARINGTEDSNRTYVVTGHYDSRALDIADYTGDAPGADDDASGVAVLMEMARVVAKMGRPKATMMFVATSGEEQGLYGSAHLAQTLKNNSVNVEGNWNVDTVGTGKNEPYYPINDYTIRLFAASIFYPNYTGIAALERRYALIGGWNDSPAQQLGRYIAEVAAGALEAVQMQVKLMYRPDRYLRGGDHLSFLEQGFPAVRFTEPYEDFKHQHQNVRVADGGVQYGDLLRYVDFDFTARVARVNLASMWSAANAPGMPQEVGLSYGIGTSAASEETPLEVLSNDSRLFWRTGDDSLVSSYEVVYRPSGSLQWTHAVDVGVSGNVTLGLSKDNFQLGVRAVGADGKKSPAVFPLPVDML
;
A
#
# COMPACT_ATOMS: atom_id res chain seq x y z
N MET A 1 -12.60 12.31 65.81
CA MET A 1 -12.55 12.19 64.34
C MET A 1 -13.59 11.16 63.93
N LYS A 2 -14.40 11.51 62.92
CA LYS A 2 -15.65 10.85 62.51
C LYS A 2 -15.42 9.46 61.88
N PRO A 3 -16.48 8.62 61.79
CA PRO A 3 -16.40 7.18 62.01
C PRO A 3 -16.59 6.32 60.75
N ALA A 4 -16.29 5.03 60.90
CA ALA A 4 -16.82 3.93 60.10
C ALA A 4 -17.94 3.23 60.88
N HIS A 5 -19.10 2.95 60.25
CA HIS A 5 -20.24 2.07 60.64
C HIS A 5 -21.21 2.08 59.43
N ASN A 6 -21.73 0.99 58.84
CA ASN A 6 -22.67 -0.07 59.28
C ASN A 6 -22.73 -1.13 58.13
N ILE A 7 -22.82 -2.48 58.24
CA ILE A 7 -23.79 -3.41 58.90
C ILE A 7 -25.23 -3.17 58.34
N MET A 8 -26.03 -4.06 57.72
CA MET A 8 -26.11 -5.52 57.56
C MET A 8 -27.37 -5.87 56.70
N VAL A 9 -27.53 -7.16 56.34
CA VAL A 9 -28.79 -7.95 56.13
C VAL A 9 -29.51 -7.94 54.76
N SER A 10 -29.20 -8.98 53.97
CA SER A 10 -30.04 -10.14 53.56
C SER A 10 -31.47 -10.00 52.96
N LYS A 11 -31.60 -10.74 51.83
CA LYS A 11 -32.67 -11.67 51.39
C LYS A 11 -33.83 -11.21 50.47
N ALA A 12 -33.88 -11.96 49.36
CA ALA A 12 -35.04 -12.49 48.63
C ALA A 12 -35.73 -11.60 47.58
N LEU A 13 -35.62 -11.98 46.29
CA LEU A 13 -36.73 -12.64 45.59
C LEU A 13 -36.24 -13.28 44.27
N ALA A 14 -36.54 -14.56 44.10
CA ALA A 14 -36.44 -15.27 42.83
C ALA A 14 -37.72 -15.02 42.03
N ILE A 15 -37.60 -14.68 40.73
CA ILE A 15 -38.64 -14.99 39.74
C ILE A 15 -37.96 -15.47 38.45
N LEU A 16 -38.30 -16.71 38.11
CA LEU A 16 -38.07 -17.42 36.85
C LEU A 16 -39.14 -16.97 35.83
N ALA A 17 -38.76 -16.66 34.59
CA ALA A 17 -39.58 -16.85 33.39
C ALA A 17 -38.68 -16.64 32.15
N ALA A 18 -38.13 -17.72 31.59
CA ALA A 18 -38.69 -18.44 30.43
C ALA A 18 -38.33 -17.76 29.09
N LEU A 19 -37.23 -18.25 28.50
CA LEU A 19 -36.85 -18.13 27.10
C LEU A 19 -37.81 -18.97 26.23
N ALA A 20 -38.39 -18.37 25.19
CA ALA A 20 -38.84 -19.04 23.97
C ALA A 20 -39.06 -18.00 22.83
N PRO A 21 -38.96 -18.41 21.54
CA PRO A 21 -38.46 -17.56 20.46
C PRO A 21 -39.58 -16.81 19.71
N PHE A 22 -39.27 -15.62 19.20
CA PHE A 22 -40.15 -14.93 18.27
C PHE A 22 -40.10 -15.59 16.89
N THR A 23 -41.24 -16.12 16.50
CA THR A 23 -41.59 -16.74 15.23
C THR A 23 -41.58 -15.75 14.08
N ALA A 24 -41.13 -16.22 12.92
CA ALA A 24 -41.26 -15.56 11.62
C ALA A 24 -42.72 -15.22 11.30
N GLY A 25 -43.00 -13.92 11.15
CA GLY A 25 -44.26 -13.40 10.63
C GLY A 25 -44.10 -13.01 9.16
N GLN A 26 -44.85 -13.69 8.30
CA GLN A 26 -45.02 -13.36 6.88
C GLN A 26 -45.63 -11.97 6.71
N ALA A 27 -44.95 -11.08 5.99
CA ALA A 27 -45.57 -9.93 5.35
C ALA A 27 -45.65 -10.18 3.85
N ARG A 28 -46.85 -10.52 3.37
CA ARG A 28 -47.24 -10.34 1.97
C ARG A 28 -47.83 -8.94 1.87
N ASP A 29 -47.19 -8.05 1.13
CA ASP A 29 -47.96 -7.13 0.30
C ASP A 29 -47.26 -6.83 -1.02
N ARG A 30 -48.08 -6.74 -2.07
CA ARG A 30 -47.72 -6.71 -3.47
C ARG A 30 -47.43 -5.28 -3.89
N SER A 31 -46.25 -5.03 -4.43
CA SER A 31 -46.12 -4.12 -5.56
C SER A 31 -45.19 -4.75 -6.58
N LYS A 32 -45.77 -5.14 -7.72
CA LYS A 32 -45.03 -5.48 -8.93
C LYS A 32 -44.58 -4.17 -9.56
N SER A 33 -43.28 -3.91 -9.54
CA SER A 33 -42.63 -3.15 -10.60
C SER A 33 -41.54 -4.04 -11.17
N ASP A 34 -41.71 -4.40 -12.44
CA ASP A 34 -40.80 -5.25 -13.20
C ASP A 34 -39.45 -4.55 -13.37
N TRP A 35 -38.52 -4.79 -12.44
CA TRP A 35 -37.10 -4.52 -12.63
C TRP A 35 -36.44 -5.75 -13.25
N ASN A 36 -36.62 -5.93 -14.56
CA ASN A 36 -35.66 -6.70 -15.37
C ASN A 36 -34.41 -5.84 -15.57
N GLY A 37 -33.61 -5.72 -14.51
CA GLY A 37 -32.25 -5.20 -14.56
C GLY A 37 -31.32 -6.32 -14.15
N HIS A 38 -30.51 -6.85 -15.06
CA HIS A 38 -29.38 -7.70 -14.70
C HIS A 38 -28.49 -6.87 -13.75
N SER A 39 -28.56 -7.16 -12.45
CA SER A 39 -27.74 -6.44 -11.49
C SER A 39 -26.28 -6.81 -11.76
N ARG A 40 -25.37 -5.82 -11.75
CA ARG A 40 -23.91 -6.06 -11.85
C ARG A 40 -23.38 -7.06 -10.80
N HIS A 41 -24.18 -7.45 -9.82
CA HIS A 41 -23.80 -8.41 -8.78
C HIS A 41 -23.64 -9.86 -9.29
N ASP A 42 -24.20 -10.22 -10.45
CA ASP A 42 -24.07 -11.56 -11.03
C ASP A 42 -22.79 -11.79 -11.85
N VAL A 43 -21.93 -10.76 -11.99
CA VAL A 43 -20.69 -10.81 -12.80
C VAL A 43 -19.43 -10.97 -11.95
N LEU A 44 -19.47 -10.66 -10.65
CA LEU A 44 -18.28 -10.71 -9.79
C LEU A 44 -17.93 -12.13 -9.33
N PRO A 45 -16.63 -12.47 -9.19
CA PRO A 45 -16.20 -13.77 -8.70
C PRO A 45 -16.80 -14.13 -7.34
N LYS A 46 -17.12 -15.40 -7.10
CA LYS A 46 -17.78 -15.84 -5.84
C LYS A 46 -17.00 -15.43 -4.58
N TRP A 47 -15.68 -15.41 -4.64
CA TRP A 47 -14.82 -15.06 -3.51
C TRP A 47 -15.00 -13.59 -3.06
N THR A 48 -15.50 -12.70 -3.92
CA THR A 48 -15.81 -11.31 -3.53
C THR A 48 -17.02 -11.19 -2.62
N ARG A 49 -17.71 -12.30 -2.35
CA ARG A 49 -18.87 -12.38 -1.45
C ARG A 49 -18.49 -13.01 -0.11
N LEU A 50 -17.23 -13.39 0.07
CA LEU A 50 -16.73 -13.85 1.36
C LEU A 50 -16.82 -12.70 2.38
N PRO A 51 -17.10 -13.01 3.66
CA PRO A 51 -17.08 -12.00 4.69
C PRO A 51 -15.75 -11.23 4.74
N GLY A 52 -15.80 -9.94 5.06
CA GLY A 52 -14.62 -9.07 5.04
C GLY A 52 -14.18 -8.62 3.63
N SER A 53 -14.95 -8.94 2.60
CA SER A 53 -14.80 -8.37 1.25
C SER A 53 -15.04 -6.86 1.27
N VAL A 54 -14.19 -6.11 0.59
CA VAL A 54 -14.17 -4.64 0.62
C VAL A 54 -14.78 -4.00 -0.63
N ILE A 55 -15.14 -4.80 -1.65
CA ILE A 55 -15.73 -4.29 -2.91
C ILE A 55 -17.07 -3.59 -2.69
N THR A 56 -17.87 -4.04 -1.72
CA THR A 56 -19.16 -3.42 -1.43
C THR A 56 -19.03 -2.06 -0.73
N GLU A 57 -17.95 -1.82 0.00
CA GLU A 57 -17.75 -0.58 0.76
C GLU A 57 -16.87 0.44 0.01
N ALA A 58 -15.88 -0.01 -0.76
CA ALA A 58 -14.82 0.84 -1.29
C ALA A 58 -15.28 1.84 -2.37
N TRP A 59 -16.36 1.55 -3.10
CA TRP A 59 -16.77 2.33 -4.29
C TRP A 59 -18.23 2.81 -4.25
N GLY A 60 -18.79 2.91 -3.04
CA GLY A 60 -19.94 3.79 -2.77
C GLY A 60 -21.29 3.13 -2.48
N PHE A 61 -21.33 2.29 -1.45
CA PHE A 61 -22.57 1.95 -0.73
C PHE A 61 -22.55 2.48 0.71
N CYS A 62 -22.02 3.71 0.91
CA CYS A 62 -22.18 4.41 2.18
C CYS A 62 -23.26 5.50 2.02
N PRO A 63 -24.38 5.45 2.76
CA PRO A 63 -25.39 6.52 2.76
C PRO A 63 -24.83 7.89 3.16
N ALA A 64 -23.71 7.94 3.89
CA ALA A 64 -23.03 9.20 4.20
C ALA A 64 -22.21 9.76 3.00
N ALA A 65 -21.93 8.94 1.98
CA ALA A 65 -21.22 9.35 0.77
C ALA A 65 -22.15 9.93 -0.33
N SER A 66 -23.47 9.93 -0.11
CA SER A 66 -24.43 10.55 -1.04
C SER A 66 -24.68 12.03 -0.77
N TRP A 67 -24.06 12.61 0.26
CA TRP A 67 -24.14 14.03 0.58
C TRP A 67 -22.75 14.69 0.55
N PRO A 68 -22.64 15.91 -0.02
CA PRO A 68 -23.71 16.59 -0.76
C PRO A 68 -23.92 15.94 -2.15
N PRO A 69 -25.14 16.01 -2.69
CA PRO A 69 -25.39 15.58 -4.07
C PRO A 69 -24.64 16.50 -5.04
N SER A 70 -24.10 15.92 -6.12
CA SER A 70 -23.51 16.66 -7.24
C SER A 70 -23.75 15.90 -8.53
N ASP A 71 -23.98 16.64 -9.61
CA ASP A 71 -24.05 16.18 -11.00
C ASP A 71 -22.78 16.51 -11.80
N VAL A 72 -21.73 17.00 -11.13
CA VAL A 72 -20.46 17.36 -11.75
C VAL A 72 -19.60 16.12 -11.94
N GLY A 73 -19.23 15.83 -13.19
CA GLY A 73 -18.36 14.69 -13.52
C GLY A 73 -19.06 13.34 -13.41
N GLU A 74 -18.27 12.30 -13.52
CA GLU A 74 -18.73 10.92 -13.58
C GLU A 74 -18.19 10.11 -12.40
N ARG A 75 -18.90 9.06 -12.03
CA ARG A 75 -18.43 8.13 -11.00
C ARG A 75 -17.16 7.44 -11.49
N ILE A 76 -16.15 7.33 -10.63
CA ILE A 76 -14.91 6.65 -11.00
C ILE A 76 -15.19 5.20 -11.38
N VAL A 77 -14.75 4.83 -12.58
CA VAL A 77 -14.59 3.45 -13.01
C VAL A 77 -13.12 3.09 -12.80
N PRO A 78 -12.81 2.12 -11.93
CA PRO A 78 -11.43 1.71 -11.69
C PRO A 78 -10.70 1.32 -12.98
N GLN A 79 -9.42 1.69 -13.09
CA GLN A 79 -8.60 1.44 -14.28
C GLN A 79 -8.48 -0.05 -14.58
N ALA A 80 -9.03 -0.49 -15.72
CA ALA A 80 -8.96 -1.88 -16.14
C ALA A 80 -7.53 -2.28 -16.55
N ALA A 81 -7.18 -3.54 -16.34
CA ALA A 81 -5.93 -4.10 -16.88
C ALA A 81 -6.03 -4.25 -18.42
N ASP A 82 -5.08 -3.64 -19.12
CA ASP A 82 -4.91 -3.83 -20.57
C ASP A 82 -4.34 -5.22 -20.90
N ALA A 83 -4.22 -5.53 -22.19
CA ALA A 83 -3.78 -6.86 -22.63
C ALA A 83 -2.33 -7.17 -22.22
N GLU A 84 -1.45 -6.16 -22.21
CA GLU A 84 -0.06 -6.31 -21.79
C GLU A 84 0.01 -6.62 -20.30
N LEU A 85 -0.66 -5.82 -19.47
CA LEU A 85 -0.68 -6.03 -18.04
C LEU A 85 -1.29 -7.40 -17.69
N LYS A 86 -2.36 -7.83 -18.36
CA LYS A 86 -2.92 -9.18 -18.17
C LYS A 86 -1.89 -10.27 -18.47
N ALA A 87 -1.18 -10.18 -19.59
CA ALA A 87 -0.13 -11.13 -19.95
C ALA A 87 1.00 -11.16 -18.91
N MET A 88 1.38 -10.01 -18.34
CA MET A 88 2.36 -9.95 -17.26
C MET A 88 1.84 -10.59 -15.96
N LEU A 89 0.56 -10.38 -15.62
CA LEU A 89 -0.04 -10.97 -14.42
C LEU A 89 -0.21 -12.49 -14.53
N ASP A 90 -0.44 -13.00 -15.74
CA ASP A 90 -0.50 -14.43 -16.06
C ASP A 90 0.88 -15.12 -15.94
N GLU A 91 1.97 -14.37 -16.06
CA GLU A 91 3.33 -14.88 -15.87
C GLU A 91 3.68 -15.12 -14.40
N VAL A 92 2.95 -14.52 -13.44
CA VAL A 92 3.20 -14.71 -12.00
C VAL A 92 2.87 -16.15 -11.59
N ASP A 93 3.88 -16.87 -11.14
CA ASP A 93 3.83 -18.31 -10.89
C ASP A 93 3.95 -18.65 -9.38
N PRO A 94 2.92 -19.24 -8.74
CA PRO A 94 2.98 -19.64 -7.34
C PRO A 94 4.07 -20.71 -7.06
N ASP A 95 4.38 -21.58 -8.02
CA ASP A 95 5.42 -22.61 -7.83
C ASP A 95 6.81 -21.95 -7.74
N ARG A 96 7.05 -20.87 -8.50
CA ARG A 96 8.29 -20.08 -8.39
C ARG A 96 8.39 -19.39 -7.03
N ILE A 97 7.29 -18.80 -6.57
CA ILE A 97 7.23 -18.17 -5.25
C ILE A 97 7.53 -19.19 -4.15
N GLU A 98 6.92 -20.38 -4.19
CA GLU A 98 7.24 -21.47 -3.27
C GLU A 98 8.73 -21.83 -3.29
N ASN A 99 9.32 -21.94 -4.49
CA ASN A 99 10.73 -22.25 -4.64
C ASN A 99 11.65 -21.18 -4.05
N TYR A 100 11.35 -19.89 -4.27
CA TYR A 100 12.12 -18.79 -3.69
C TYR A 100 12.06 -18.82 -2.15
N ILE A 101 10.86 -18.97 -1.59
CA ILE A 101 10.67 -19.00 -0.12
C ILE A 101 11.37 -20.22 0.47
N THR A 102 11.18 -21.39 -0.13
CA THR A 102 11.84 -22.65 0.28
C THR A 102 13.36 -22.51 0.27
N LYS A 103 13.90 -21.88 -0.77
CA LYS A 103 15.34 -21.64 -0.88
C LYS A 103 15.84 -20.67 0.19
N LEU A 104 15.15 -19.56 0.43
CA LEU A 104 15.50 -18.61 1.49
C LEU A 104 15.46 -19.25 2.88
N VAL A 105 14.44 -20.05 3.15
CA VAL A 105 14.30 -20.85 4.40
C VAL A 105 15.46 -21.82 4.57
N SER A 106 15.96 -22.42 3.49
CA SER A 106 17.03 -23.44 3.55
C SER A 106 18.37 -22.91 4.09
N PHE A 107 18.59 -21.59 4.11
CA PHE A 107 19.79 -20.99 4.69
C PHE A 107 19.83 -21.06 6.23
N GLY A 108 18.77 -21.58 6.86
CA GLY A 108 18.66 -21.83 8.30
C GLY A 108 18.42 -20.57 9.12
N THR A 109 19.22 -19.54 8.91
CA THR A 109 19.00 -18.17 9.43
C THR A 109 19.50 -17.17 8.41
N ARG A 110 18.87 -16.01 8.36
CA ARG A 110 19.32 -14.87 7.55
C ARG A 110 19.57 -13.65 8.42
N HIS A 111 19.79 -13.83 9.73
CA HIS A 111 20.09 -12.75 10.67
C HIS A 111 21.27 -11.89 10.21
N LEU A 112 21.19 -10.56 10.35
CA LEU A 112 22.23 -9.61 9.92
C LEU A 112 23.65 -9.96 10.41
N LEU A 113 23.73 -10.44 11.65
CA LEU A 113 24.99 -10.81 12.28
C LEU A 113 25.47 -12.25 11.99
N SER A 114 24.71 -13.04 11.22
CA SER A 114 25.04 -14.43 10.89
C SER A 114 26.21 -14.56 9.89
N GLN A 115 26.53 -15.80 9.50
CA GLN A 115 27.67 -16.12 8.65
C GLN A 115 27.62 -15.40 7.30
N ARG A 116 28.76 -14.86 6.86
CA ARG A 116 28.90 -14.10 5.61
C ARG A 116 29.80 -14.77 4.56
N ASN A 117 30.56 -15.77 4.99
CA ASN A 117 31.55 -16.50 4.20
C ASN A 117 31.12 -17.97 4.03
N SER A 118 29.84 -18.19 3.84
CA SER A 118 29.23 -19.50 3.64
C SER A 118 28.37 -19.47 2.39
N SER A 119 28.36 -20.56 1.63
CA SER A 119 27.51 -20.72 0.45
C SER A 119 26.17 -21.40 0.76
N THR A 120 25.96 -21.86 2.00
CA THR A 120 24.78 -22.68 2.36
C THR A 120 24.05 -22.22 3.61
N ARG A 121 24.61 -21.29 4.40
CA ARG A 121 24.00 -20.83 5.65
C ARG A 121 24.27 -19.35 5.90
N GLY A 122 23.29 -18.67 6.49
CA GLY A 122 23.46 -17.29 6.93
C GLY A 122 23.16 -16.26 5.86
N ILE A 123 23.21 -15.01 6.27
CA ILE A 123 22.83 -13.86 5.46
C ILE A 123 23.70 -13.67 4.21
N GLY A 124 24.99 -14.06 4.27
CA GLY A 124 25.87 -13.99 3.09
C GLY A 124 25.42 -14.93 1.98
N ALA A 125 25.09 -16.18 2.33
CA ALA A 125 24.60 -17.17 1.37
C ALA A 125 23.27 -16.73 0.72
N ALA A 126 22.37 -16.15 1.53
CA ALA A 126 21.09 -15.62 1.03
C ALA A 126 21.32 -14.45 0.07
N ARG A 127 22.14 -13.45 0.44
CA ARG A 127 22.48 -12.31 -0.41
C ARG A 127 23.05 -12.76 -1.75
N ASP A 128 24.03 -13.65 -1.73
CA ASP A 128 24.73 -14.10 -2.94
C ASP A 128 23.78 -14.87 -3.87
N TRP A 129 22.88 -15.68 -3.29
CA TRP A 129 21.85 -16.38 -4.07
C TRP A 129 20.83 -15.42 -4.68
N ILE A 130 20.29 -14.46 -3.92
CA ILE A 130 19.33 -13.46 -4.44
C ILE A 130 19.98 -12.67 -5.59
N TYR A 131 21.24 -12.26 -5.44
CA TYR A 131 21.98 -11.55 -6.48
C TYR A 131 22.12 -12.38 -7.75
N GLN A 132 22.45 -13.67 -7.63
CA GLN A 132 22.56 -14.55 -8.79
C GLN A 132 21.21 -14.75 -9.48
N GLU A 133 20.12 -14.98 -8.75
CA GLU A 133 18.78 -15.10 -9.35
C GLU A 133 18.39 -13.81 -10.08
N MET A 134 18.67 -12.63 -9.49
CA MET A 134 18.42 -11.35 -10.16
C MET A 134 19.27 -11.18 -11.43
N LEU A 135 20.53 -11.64 -11.44
CA LEU A 135 21.35 -11.66 -12.65
C LEU A 135 20.77 -12.59 -13.72
N ASP A 136 20.29 -13.76 -13.33
CA ASP A 136 19.65 -14.71 -14.25
C ASP A 136 18.35 -14.13 -14.82
N PHE A 137 17.60 -13.37 -14.03
CA PHE A 137 16.44 -12.61 -14.50
C PHE A 137 16.83 -11.46 -15.45
N ALA A 138 18.04 -10.90 -15.31
CA ALA A 138 18.53 -9.82 -16.16
C ALA A 138 18.94 -10.29 -17.55
N GLU A 139 19.38 -11.53 -17.70
CA GLU A 139 19.81 -12.12 -18.97
C GLU A 139 18.79 -11.92 -20.12
N PRO A 140 17.49 -12.25 -19.97
CA PRO A 140 16.49 -12.04 -21.02
C PRO A 140 16.16 -10.56 -21.31
N SER A 141 16.62 -9.61 -20.48
CA SER A 141 16.28 -8.19 -20.61
C SER A 141 17.14 -7.41 -21.62
N ASP A 142 18.11 -8.07 -22.27
CA ASP A 142 19.05 -7.47 -23.23
C ASP A 142 19.73 -6.20 -22.69
N GLY A 143 20.20 -6.28 -21.43
CA GLY A 143 20.89 -5.18 -20.74
C GLY A 143 19.97 -4.06 -20.21
N ALA A 144 18.64 -4.23 -20.25
CA ALA A 144 17.72 -3.25 -19.66
C ALA A 144 17.71 -3.28 -18.13
N MET A 145 17.92 -4.46 -17.52
CA MET A 145 18.03 -4.64 -16.08
C MET A 145 19.49 -4.67 -15.61
N GLU A 146 19.82 -3.78 -14.68
CA GLU A 146 21.10 -3.74 -13.97
C GLU A 146 20.92 -4.36 -12.58
N VAL A 147 21.89 -5.16 -12.13
CA VAL A 147 21.87 -5.78 -10.79
C VAL A 147 23.16 -5.45 -10.04
N TYR A 148 23.03 -4.85 -8.86
CA TYR A 148 24.16 -4.40 -8.06
C TYR A 148 23.90 -4.50 -6.55
N TYR A 149 24.98 -4.41 -5.78
CA TYR A 149 24.91 -4.31 -4.33
C TYR A 149 24.91 -2.84 -3.88
N ASP A 150 24.05 -2.53 -2.92
CA ASP A 150 24.07 -1.28 -2.17
C ASP A 150 24.53 -1.61 -0.74
N SER A 151 25.79 -1.27 -0.42
CA SER A 151 26.49 -1.76 0.77
C SER A 151 27.13 -0.65 1.59
N TYR A 152 27.10 -0.81 2.91
CA TYR A 152 27.87 0.02 3.82
C TYR A 152 28.22 -0.73 5.11
N ILE A 153 29.23 -0.23 5.84
CA ILE A 153 29.56 -0.75 7.16
C ILE A 153 28.70 -0.06 8.22
N GLN A 154 27.80 -0.81 8.83
CA GLN A 154 27.08 -0.39 10.03
C GLN A 154 27.98 -0.59 11.25
N GLY A 155 28.17 0.48 12.02
CA GLY A 155 28.90 0.44 13.29
C GLY A 155 28.10 -0.23 14.41
N VAL A 156 28.73 -0.37 15.58
CA VAL A 156 28.08 -0.92 16.78
C VAL A 156 26.86 -0.07 17.17
N ALA A 157 25.76 -0.74 17.48
CA ALA A 157 24.49 -0.15 17.91
C ALA A 157 23.76 -1.11 18.86
N GLU A 158 22.56 -0.76 19.33
CA GLU A 158 21.80 -1.54 20.32
C GLU A 158 21.62 -3.01 19.94
N ARG A 159 21.36 -3.29 18.65
CA ARG A 159 21.12 -4.63 18.09
C ARG A 159 22.23 -5.11 17.15
N VAL A 160 23.36 -4.40 17.14
CA VAL A 160 24.53 -4.68 16.29
C VAL A 160 25.78 -4.66 17.16
N TYR A 161 26.32 -5.82 17.50
CA TYR A 161 27.35 -5.95 18.54
C TYR A 161 28.79 -5.77 18.04
N PHE A 162 28.99 -5.74 16.72
CA PHE A 162 30.26 -5.51 16.06
C PHE A 162 30.01 -4.93 14.67
N PRO A 163 30.97 -4.18 14.09
CA PRO A 163 30.81 -3.64 12.75
C PRO A 163 30.46 -4.72 11.73
N VAL A 164 29.44 -4.46 10.92
CA VAL A 164 28.89 -5.41 9.95
C VAL A 164 28.67 -4.72 8.61
N ASN A 165 28.99 -5.42 7.52
CA ASN A 165 28.59 -4.99 6.20
C ASN A 165 27.10 -5.31 6.00
N VAL A 166 26.26 -4.27 5.96
CA VAL A 166 24.86 -4.35 5.54
C VAL A 166 24.86 -4.26 4.01
N THR A 167 24.10 -5.10 3.33
CA THR A 167 24.10 -5.12 1.86
C THR A 167 22.72 -5.40 1.32
N ASN A 168 22.12 -4.42 0.65
CA ASN A 168 20.92 -4.64 -0.13
C ASN A 168 21.30 -5.24 -1.49
N VAL A 169 20.41 -6.05 -2.06
CA VAL A 169 20.50 -6.52 -3.45
C VAL A 169 19.49 -5.75 -4.27
N VAL A 170 19.96 -5.05 -5.30
CA VAL A 170 19.14 -4.15 -6.12
C VAL A 170 19.13 -4.64 -7.56
N ALA A 171 17.94 -4.85 -8.11
CA ALA A 171 17.71 -4.93 -9.54
C ALA A 171 16.98 -3.66 -10.01
N ARG A 172 17.52 -2.98 -11.02
CA ARG A 172 17.01 -1.71 -11.55
C ARG A 172 16.76 -1.83 -13.05
N ILE A 173 15.56 -1.46 -13.49
CA ILE A 173 15.23 -1.34 -14.91
C ILE A 173 14.97 0.13 -15.22
N ASN A 174 15.78 0.71 -16.11
CA ASN A 174 15.66 2.13 -16.46
C ASN A 174 14.44 2.39 -17.35
N GLY A 175 13.75 3.49 -17.05
CA GLY A 175 12.62 3.97 -17.84
C GLY A 175 13.02 4.32 -19.28
N THR A 176 12.16 4.01 -20.26
CA THR A 176 12.40 4.33 -21.67
C THR A 176 12.01 5.74 -22.08
N GLU A 177 11.10 6.37 -21.33
CA GLU A 177 10.56 7.70 -21.67
C GLU A 177 10.85 8.72 -20.57
N ASP A 178 10.66 8.34 -19.29
CA ASP A 178 10.93 9.19 -18.13
C ASP A 178 11.78 8.45 -17.10
N SER A 179 13.07 8.29 -17.40
CA SER A 179 14.02 7.62 -16.51
C SER A 179 14.25 8.35 -15.18
N ASN A 180 13.79 9.60 -15.04
CA ASN A 180 13.99 10.39 -13.83
C ASN A 180 13.00 9.98 -12.73
N ARG A 181 11.77 9.57 -13.10
CA ARG A 181 10.81 9.00 -12.15
C ARG A 181 11.22 7.58 -11.76
N THR A 182 11.22 7.32 -10.47
CA THR A 182 11.60 6.01 -9.91
C THR A 182 10.51 5.48 -8.99
N TYR A 183 10.10 4.24 -9.22
CA TYR A 183 9.26 3.46 -8.31
C TYR A 183 10.08 2.33 -7.71
N VAL A 184 9.92 2.10 -6.41
CA VAL A 184 10.72 1.10 -5.67
C VAL A 184 9.79 0.08 -5.03
N VAL A 185 10.13 -1.21 -5.08
CA VAL A 185 9.53 -2.26 -4.25
C VAL A 185 10.59 -2.86 -3.33
N THR A 186 10.25 -3.02 -2.05
CA THR A 186 11.16 -3.52 -1.00
C THR A 186 10.54 -4.67 -0.20
N GLY A 187 11.38 -5.65 0.13
CA GLY A 187 11.10 -6.73 1.10
C GLY A 187 12.43 -7.16 1.72
N HIS A 188 12.43 -7.49 3.00
CA HIS A 188 13.68 -7.72 3.72
C HIS A 188 14.06 -9.19 3.71
N TYR A 189 15.31 -9.48 3.38
CA TYR A 189 15.77 -10.86 3.28
C TYR A 189 16.42 -11.37 4.56
N ASP A 190 16.66 -10.52 5.57
CA ASP A 190 17.07 -10.99 6.88
C ASP A 190 15.91 -11.59 7.68
N SER A 191 16.25 -12.38 8.69
CA SER A 191 15.29 -13.02 9.60
C SER A 191 15.89 -13.10 11.00
N ARG A 192 15.06 -13.30 12.03
CA ARG A 192 15.57 -13.47 13.40
C ARG A 192 14.85 -14.53 14.22
N ALA A 193 15.59 -15.04 15.19
CA ALA A 193 15.07 -15.88 16.25
C ALA A 193 14.38 -15.02 17.34
N LEU A 194 13.83 -15.68 18.36
CA LEU A 194 13.17 -15.00 19.48
C LEU A 194 14.12 -14.06 20.23
N ASP A 195 15.31 -14.56 20.54
CA ASP A 195 16.38 -13.75 21.08
C ASP A 195 17.06 -13.01 19.93
N ILE A 196 16.99 -11.68 19.96
CA ILE A 196 17.63 -10.84 18.96
C ILE A 196 19.16 -10.96 18.98
N ALA A 197 19.73 -11.44 20.08
CA ALA A 197 21.16 -11.69 20.18
C ALA A 197 21.58 -13.03 19.57
N ASP A 198 20.63 -13.93 19.26
CA ASP A 198 20.93 -15.21 18.62
C ASP A 198 21.03 -15.09 17.11
N TYR A 199 22.24 -14.80 16.64
CA TYR A 199 22.58 -14.74 15.21
C TYR A 199 23.11 -16.07 14.65
N THR A 200 23.00 -17.17 15.41
CA THR A 200 23.52 -18.49 15.04
C THR A 200 22.45 -19.56 14.92
N GLY A 201 21.40 -19.49 15.74
CA GLY A 201 20.27 -20.40 15.76
C GLY A 201 19.42 -20.31 14.49
N ASP A 202 18.56 -21.31 14.31
CA ASP A 202 17.67 -21.36 13.16
C ASP A 202 16.53 -20.35 13.31
N ALA A 203 16.36 -19.53 12.28
CA ALA A 203 15.35 -18.51 12.10
C ALA A 203 14.85 -18.60 10.65
N PRO A 204 13.96 -19.55 10.33
CA PRO A 204 13.65 -19.86 8.94
C PRO A 204 12.98 -18.70 8.20
N GLY A 205 12.15 -17.89 8.87
CA GLY A 205 11.59 -16.65 8.33
C GLY A 205 10.86 -16.85 7.00
N ALA A 206 9.95 -17.83 6.93
CA ALA A 206 9.25 -18.19 5.70
C ALA A 206 8.23 -17.12 5.29
N ASP A 207 7.43 -16.64 6.24
CA ASP A 207 6.53 -15.51 6.05
C ASP A 207 7.26 -14.16 6.26
N ASP A 208 8.10 -14.07 7.31
CA ASP A 208 8.81 -12.87 7.76
C ASP A 208 10.33 -12.95 7.47
N ASP A 209 10.83 -12.42 6.35
CA ASP A 209 10.09 -11.89 5.18
C ASP A 209 10.52 -12.53 3.85
N ALA A 210 10.74 -13.85 3.85
CA ALA A 210 10.97 -14.56 2.59
C ALA A 210 9.76 -14.44 1.65
N SER A 211 8.54 -14.25 2.17
CA SER A 211 7.33 -14.02 1.37
C SER A 211 7.40 -12.70 0.58
N GLY A 212 7.80 -11.59 1.20
CA GLY A 212 7.98 -10.30 0.54
C GLY A 212 9.12 -10.31 -0.48
N VAL A 213 10.24 -10.97 -0.15
CA VAL A 213 11.36 -11.15 -1.08
C VAL A 213 10.96 -11.99 -2.30
N ALA A 214 10.15 -13.05 -2.11
CA ALA A 214 9.64 -13.84 -3.23
C ALA A 214 8.71 -13.01 -4.14
N VAL A 215 7.88 -12.14 -3.57
CA VAL A 215 7.03 -11.21 -4.33
C VAL A 215 7.88 -10.29 -5.22
N LEU A 216 8.88 -9.60 -4.66
CA LEU A 216 9.69 -8.65 -5.45
C LEU A 216 10.57 -9.37 -6.49
N MET A 217 11.07 -10.58 -6.19
CA MET A 217 11.85 -11.38 -7.13
C MET A 217 11.00 -11.84 -8.32
N GLU A 218 9.78 -12.29 -8.06
CA GLU A 218 8.86 -12.70 -9.14
C GLU A 218 8.43 -11.50 -9.99
N MET A 219 8.21 -10.33 -9.40
CA MET A 219 7.98 -9.10 -10.14
C MET A 219 9.20 -8.75 -11.03
N ALA A 220 10.41 -8.80 -10.49
CA ALA A 220 11.64 -8.52 -11.25
C ALA A 220 11.78 -9.45 -12.45
N ARG A 221 11.55 -10.75 -12.27
CA ARG A 221 11.58 -11.76 -13.34
C ARG A 221 10.57 -11.45 -14.45
N VAL A 222 9.31 -11.17 -14.08
CA VAL A 222 8.26 -10.89 -15.05
C VAL A 222 8.56 -9.61 -15.83
N VAL A 223 8.94 -8.53 -15.15
CA VAL A 223 9.22 -7.25 -15.83
C VAL A 223 10.44 -7.38 -16.73
N ALA A 224 11.53 -8.01 -16.27
CA ALA A 224 12.74 -8.21 -17.06
C ALA A 224 12.48 -9.01 -18.35
N LYS A 225 11.57 -9.99 -18.31
CA LYS A 225 11.16 -10.79 -19.48
C LYS A 225 10.22 -10.01 -20.42
N MET A 226 9.25 -9.28 -19.86
CA MET A 226 8.07 -8.83 -20.61
C MET A 226 8.14 -7.39 -21.12
N GLY A 227 8.94 -6.50 -20.52
CA GLY A 227 8.97 -5.13 -21.02
C GLY A 227 9.91 -4.16 -20.32
N ARG A 228 10.17 -3.05 -21.01
CA ARG A 228 10.90 -1.91 -20.46
C ARG A 228 9.86 -0.86 -20.03
N PRO A 229 9.70 -0.57 -18.73
CA PRO A 229 8.75 0.42 -18.27
C PRO A 229 9.12 1.82 -18.78
N LYS A 230 8.15 2.73 -18.83
CA LYS A 230 8.39 4.12 -19.23
C LYS A 230 9.15 4.91 -18.16
N ALA A 231 8.87 4.66 -16.88
CA ALA A 231 9.62 5.15 -15.73
C ALA A 231 10.51 4.07 -15.11
N THR A 232 11.52 4.48 -14.34
CA THR A 232 12.46 3.54 -13.71
C THR A 232 11.76 2.72 -12.62
N MET A 233 12.02 1.40 -12.60
CA MET A 233 11.56 0.49 -11.54
C MET A 233 12.77 -0.12 -10.83
N MET A 234 12.72 -0.17 -9.49
CA MET A 234 13.74 -0.80 -8.64
C MET A 234 13.11 -1.90 -7.77
N PHE A 235 13.72 -3.08 -7.77
CA PHE A 235 13.38 -4.23 -6.94
C PHE A 235 14.51 -4.44 -5.94
N VAL A 236 14.21 -4.32 -4.65
CA VAL A 236 15.25 -4.24 -3.62
C VAL A 236 14.99 -5.26 -2.51
N ALA A 237 15.86 -6.26 -2.41
CA ALA A 237 15.94 -7.10 -1.23
C ALA A 237 16.81 -6.40 -0.18
N THR A 238 16.20 -5.92 0.89
CA THR A 238 16.85 -5.13 1.94
C THR A 238 17.43 -6.02 3.04
N SER A 239 18.49 -5.53 3.71
CA SER A 239 19.15 -6.23 4.81
C SER A 239 19.06 -5.46 6.12
N GLY A 240 18.83 -6.17 7.23
CA GLY A 240 18.92 -5.62 8.57
C GLY A 240 17.67 -4.84 9.00
N GLU A 241 16.50 -5.20 8.47
CA GLU A 241 15.21 -4.71 8.94
C GLU A 241 15.08 -5.01 10.44
N GLU A 242 15.36 -6.25 10.81
CA GLU A 242 15.08 -6.84 12.12
C GLU A 242 15.91 -6.22 13.25
N GLN A 243 17.07 -5.66 12.88
CA GLN A 243 17.99 -5.00 13.81
C GLN A 243 17.80 -3.47 13.84
N GLY A 244 16.97 -2.90 12.95
CA GLY A 244 16.62 -1.48 12.97
C GLY A 244 16.59 -0.80 11.61
N LEU A 245 16.04 -1.45 10.57
CA LEU A 245 15.83 -0.88 9.24
C LEU A 245 17.12 -0.41 8.54
N TYR A 246 18.25 -1.05 8.82
CA TYR A 246 19.56 -0.53 8.41
C TYR A 246 19.74 -0.43 6.89
N GLY A 247 19.33 -1.46 6.15
CA GLY A 247 19.43 -1.50 4.69
C GLY A 247 18.53 -0.48 4.02
N SER A 248 17.25 -0.42 4.40
CA SER A 248 16.29 0.55 3.82
C SER A 248 16.60 1.99 4.21
N ALA A 249 17.05 2.24 5.44
CA ALA A 249 17.50 3.57 5.88
C ALA A 249 18.68 4.06 5.04
N HIS A 250 19.67 3.19 4.80
CA HIS A 250 20.80 3.52 3.93
C HIS A 250 20.35 3.82 2.50
N LEU A 251 19.55 2.94 1.90
CA LEU A 251 19.07 3.12 0.53
C LEU A 251 18.27 4.42 0.39
N ALA A 252 17.27 4.65 1.26
CA ALA A 252 16.43 5.84 1.19
C ALA A 252 17.26 7.12 1.34
N GLN A 253 18.22 7.15 2.26
CA GLN A 253 19.13 8.29 2.43
C GLN A 253 20.03 8.48 1.19
N THR A 254 20.53 7.40 0.60
CA THR A 254 21.34 7.44 -0.63
C THR A 254 20.53 7.97 -1.82
N LEU A 255 19.28 7.53 -1.99
CA LEU A 255 18.36 8.05 -3.02
C LEU A 255 18.08 9.54 -2.81
N LYS A 256 17.85 9.95 -1.56
CA LYS A 256 17.66 11.37 -1.20
C LYS A 256 18.88 12.22 -1.52
N ASN A 257 20.08 11.78 -1.13
CA ASN A 257 21.34 12.48 -1.36
C ASN A 257 21.65 12.63 -2.86
N ASN A 258 21.30 11.62 -3.66
CA ASN A 258 21.44 11.65 -5.11
C ASN A 258 20.28 12.36 -5.82
N SER A 259 19.35 12.97 -5.09
CA SER A 259 18.21 13.70 -5.64
C SER A 259 17.35 12.86 -6.59
N VAL A 260 17.24 11.55 -6.32
CA VAL A 260 16.39 10.65 -7.10
C VAL A 260 14.93 11.01 -6.84
N ASN A 261 14.16 11.19 -7.91
CA ASN A 261 12.72 11.40 -7.82
C ASN A 261 11.99 10.08 -7.59
N VAL A 262 11.95 9.64 -6.33
CA VAL A 262 11.18 8.46 -5.92
C VAL A 262 9.72 8.88 -5.73
N GLU A 263 8.84 8.40 -6.61
CA GLU A 263 7.42 8.73 -6.59
C GLU A 263 6.57 7.75 -5.77
N GLY A 264 7.15 6.59 -5.39
CA GLY A 264 6.49 5.63 -4.54
C GLY A 264 7.37 4.45 -4.15
N ASN A 265 7.24 4.01 -2.89
CA ASN A 265 7.76 2.74 -2.41
C ASN A 265 6.62 1.78 -2.02
N TRP A 266 6.67 0.56 -2.56
CA TRP A 266 5.82 -0.57 -2.20
C TRP A 266 6.65 -1.48 -1.28
N ASN A 267 6.44 -1.39 0.03
CA ASN A 267 7.03 -2.34 0.96
C ASN A 267 6.11 -3.55 1.13
N VAL A 268 6.64 -4.76 0.98
CA VAL A 268 5.88 -6.00 1.03
C VAL A 268 6.38 -6.80 2.22
N ASP A 269 5.65 -6.76 3.35
CA ASP A 269 6.11 -7.36 4.62
C ASP A 269 4.95 -7.41 5.66
N THR A 270 4.54 -8.55 6.21
CA THR A 270 4.71 -9.92 5.72
C THR A 270 3.46 -10.29 4.91
N VAL A 271 3.57 -11.18 3.92
CA VAL A 271 2.50 -11.43 2.94
C VAL A 271 2.32 -12.91 2.60
N GLY A 272 2.58 -13.77 3.57
CA GLY A 272 2.55 -15.21 3.45
C GLY A 272 1.15 -15.81 3.55
N THR A 273 0.20 -15.20 4.26
CA THR A 273 -1.13 -15.82 4.38
C THR A 273 -2.29 -14.85 4.65
N GLY A 274 -3.51 -15.29 4.33
CA GLY A 274 -4.77 -14.66 4.77
C GLY A 274 -5.47 -15.41 5.91
N LYS A 275 -4.91 -16.55 6.34
CA LYS A 275 -5.59 -17.62 7.10
C LYS A 275 -5.13 -17.77 8.55
N ASN A 276 -4.77 -16.69 9.24
CA ASN A 276 -4.27 -16.82 10.60
C ASN A 276 -5.41 -17.03 11.63
N GLU A 277 -5.39 -18.21 12.25
CA GLU A 277 -6.24 -18.59 13.38
C GLU A 277 -5.97 -17.69 14.61
N PRO A 278 -6.95 -17.42 15.48
CA PRO A 278 -8.33 -17.92 15.52
C PRO A 278 -9.33 -16.95 14.86
N TYR A 279 -8.88 -16.10 13.93
CA TYR A 279 -9.70 -15.03 13.40
C TYR A 279 -10.62 -15.55 12.29
N TYR A 280 -11.93 -15.48 12.58
CA TYR A 280 -12.99 -15.83 11.66
C TYR A 280 -13.94 -14.66 11.44
N PRO A 281 -14.54 -14.55 10.26
CA PRO A 281 -14.34 -15.40 9.07
C PRO A 281 -13.01 -15.14 8.36
N ILE A 282 -12.37 -16.21 7.87
CA ILE A 282 -11.13 -16.16 7.07
C ILE A 282 -11.41 -15.53 5.70
N ASN A 283 -10.49 -14.68 5.22
CA ASN A 283 -10.56 -14.08 3.89
C ASN A 283 -9.16 -13.95 3.26
N ASP A 284 -8.89 -14.81 2.28
CA ASP A 284 -7.60 -14.92 1.58
C ASP A 284 -7.53 -14.10 0.29
N TYR A 285 -8.50 -13.21 0.14
CA TYR A 285 -8.72 -12.38 -1.01
C TYR A 285 -8.74 -10.89 -0.64
N THR A 286 -8.27 -10.56 0.57
CA THR A 286 -8.05 -9.17 1.01
C THR A 286 -6.67 -9.03 1.65
N ILE A 287 -5.83 -8.18 1.09
CA ILE A 287 -4.55 -7.76 1.69
C ILE A 287 -4.68 -6.37 2.32
N ARG A 288 -4.02 -6.10 3.45
CA ARG A 288 -3.97 -4.76 4.03
C ARG A 288 -2.89 -3.94 3.35
N LEU A 289 -3.17 -2.66 3.14
CA LEU A 289 -2.20 -1.68 2.65
C LEU A 289 -2.17 -0.50 3.62
N PHE A 290 -1.04 -0.28 4.29
CA PHE A 290 -0.86 0.83 5.20
C PHE A 290 -0.30 2.03 4.46
N ALA A 291 -0.86 3.20 4.74
CA ALA A 291 -0.44 4.46 4.16
C ALA A 291 -0.44 5.56 5.23
N ALA A 292 0.76 6.11 5.49
CA ALA A 292 0.98 7.10 6.52
C ALA A 292 0.26 8.43 6.23
N SER A 293 -0.20 9.11 7.28
CA SER A 293 -0.66 10.50 7.15
C SER A 293 0.53 11.45 6.98
N ILE A 294 0.23 12.72 6.71
CA ILE A 294 1.25 13.76 6.54
C ILE A 294 2.09 14.02 7.82
N PHE A 295 1.70 13.48 8.98
CA PHE A 295 2.33 13.72 10.29
C PHE A 295 3.35 12.65 10.70
N TYR A 296 3.70 11.72 9.82
CA TYR A 296 4.59 10.60 10.15
C TYR A 296 6.07 10.93 9.88
N PRO A 297 6.98 10.55 10.80
CA PRO A 297 7.50 11.36 11.89
C PRO A 297 8.55 12.39 11.44
N ASN A 298 8.85 12.47 10.15
CA ASN A 298 9.97 13.26 9.64
C ASN A 298 9.64 14.04 8.36
N TYR A 299 8.38 14.45 8.17
CA TYR A 299 8.04 15.58 7.28
C TYR A 299 8.55 16.94 7.83
N THR A 300 9.65 16.91 8.59
CA THR A 300 10.28 17.99 9.36
C THR A 300 11.11 18.90 8.45
N GLY A 301 10.44 19.47 7.45
CA GLY A 301 10.90 20.65 6.72
C GLY A 301 9.78 21.67 6.50
N ILE A 302 8.53 21.29 6.78
CA ILE A 302 7.38 22.11 6.39
C ILE A 302 6.25 22.00 7.41
N ALA A 303 6.53 22.34 8.68
CA ALA A 303 5.48 22.57 9.68
C ALA A 303 4.39 23.53 9.15
N ALA A 304 4.75 24.42 8.22
CA ALA A 304 3.81 25.24 7.46
C ALA A 304 2.90 24.44 6.49
N LEU A 305 3.41 23.41 5.79
CA LEU A 305 2.64 22.54 4.91
C LEU A 305 1.74 21.62 5.71
N GLU A 306 2.26 20.98 6.75
CA GLU A 306 1.47 20.15 7.67
C GLU A 306 0.32 20.97 8.25
N ARG A 307 0.60 22.21 8.69
CA ARG A 307 -0.41 23.15 9.16
C ARG A 307 -1.40 23.52 8.05
N ARG A 308 -0.96 23.73 6.81
CA ARG A 308 -1.85 24.04 5.68
C ARG A 308 -2.80 22.87 5.40
N TYR A 309 -2.29 21.63 5.33
CA TYR A 309 -3.11 20.42 5.17
C TYR A 309 -4.08 20.24 6.34
N ALA A 310 -3.61 20.43 7.58
CA ALA A 310 -4.44 20.36 8.78
C ALA A 310 -5.62 21.33 8.75
N LEU A 311 -5.37 22.58 8.35
CA LEU A 311 -6.37 23.64 8.31
C LEU A 311 -7.48 23.40 7.28
N ILE A 312 -7.19 22.66 6.21
CA ILE A 312 -8.16 22.35 5.14
C ILE A 312 -8.69 20.90 5.19
N GLY A 313 -8.43 20.19 6.29
CA GLY A 313 -8.96 18.84 6.50
C GLY A 313 -8.26 17.73 5.70
N GLY A 314 -7.08 17.97 5.13
CA GLY A 314 -6.30 17.02 4.32
C GLY A 314 -5.52 15.97 5.14
N TRP A 315 -5.96 15.63 6.35
CA TRP A 315 -5.29 14.68 7.26
C TRP A 315 -5.11 13.28 6.67
N ASN A 316 -6.02 12.91 5.76
CA ASN A 316 -6.04 11.63 5.06
C ASN A 316 -5.64 11.76 3.58
N ASP A 317 -4.92 12.82 3.21
CA ASP A 317 -4.56 13.12 1.82
C ASP A 317 -3.05 13.30 1.58
N SER A 318 -2.22 12.68 2.42
CA SER A 318 -0.78 12.62 2.20
C SER A 318 -0.43 11.94 0.86
N PRO A 319 0.77 12.18 0.28
CA PRO A 319 1.22 11.46 -0.90
C PRO A 319 1.16 9.92 -0.75
N ALA A 320 1.51 9.38 0.44
CA ALA A 320 1.40 7.94 0.72
C ALA A 320 -0.06 7.45 0.66
N GLN A 321 -1.02 8.24 1.16
CA GLN A 321 -2.44 7.88 1.11
C GLN A 321 -3.00 8.01 -0.31
N GLN A 322 -2.54 8.96 -1.12
CA GLN A 322 -2.89 9.02 -2.54
C GLN A 322 -2.34 7.81 -3.30
N LEU A 323 -1.10 7.40 -3.02
CA LEU A 323 -0.52 6.17 -3.54
C LEU A 323 -1.34 4.95 -3.13
N GLY A 324 -1.77 4.86 -1.86
CA GLY A 324 -2.63 3.78 -1.38
C GLY A 324 -4.00 3.72 -2.06
N ARG A 325 -4.64 4.87 -2.31
CA ARG A 325 -5.90 4.94 -3.08
C ARG A 325 -5.71 4.46 -4.51
N TYR A 326 -4.63 4.93 -5.14
CA TYR A 326 -4.26 4.54 -6.49
C TYR A 326 -4.09 3.02 -6.61
N ILE A 327 -3.34 2.40 -5.70
CA ILE A 327 -3.14 0.94 -5.68
C ILE A 327 -4.47 0.21 -5.53
N ALA A 328 -5.34 0.67 -4.62
CA ALA A 328 -6.65 0.07 -4.42
C ALA A 328 -7.57 0.21 -5.66
N GLU A 329 -7.50 1.34 -6.37
CA GLU A 329 -8.22 1.57 -7.62
C GLU A 329 -7.71 0.62 -8.72
N VAL A 330 -6.39 0.54 -8.95
CA VAL A 330 -5.81 -0.36 -9.97
C VAL A 330 -6.14 -1.81 -9.67
N ALA A 331 -6.00 -2.26 -8.41
CA ALA A 331 -6.36 -3.62 -8.02
C ALA A 331 -7.85 -3.92 -8.26
N ALA A 332 -8.73 -2.95 -7.99
CA ALA A 332 -10.16 -3.10 -8.23
C ALA A 332 -10.51 -3.17 -9.73
N GLY A 333 -9.82 -2.43 -10.59
CA GLY A 333 -10.02 -2.50 -12.04
C GLY A 333 -9.39 -3.73 -12.69
N ALA A 334 -8.34 -4.29 -12.08
CA ALA A 334 -7.67 -5.52 -12.49
C ALA A 334 -8.19 -6.78 -11.76
N LEU A 335 -9.32 -6.70 -11.06
CA LEU A 335 -9.79 -7.69 -10.08
C LEU A 335 -9.79 -9.14 -10.57
N GLU A 336 -10.21 -9.37 -11.82
CA GLU A 336 -10.27 -10.72 -12.41
C GLU A 336 -8.87 -11.32 -12.60
N ALA A 337 -7.87 -10.49 -12.91
CA ALA A 337 -6.49 -10.91 -13.14
C ALA A 337 -5.69 -10.99 -11.82
N VAL A 338 -5.83 -10.00 -10.93
CA VAL A 338 -5.09 -10.00 -9.65
C VAL A 338 -5.70 -10.94 -8.61
N GLN A 339 -7.01 -11.19 -8.71
CA GLN A 339 -7.79 -12.04 -7.82
C GLN A 339 -7.69 -11.65 -6.33
N MET A 340 -7.42 -10.39 -6.02
CA MET A 340 -7.18 -9.90 -4.65
C MET A 340 -7.74 -8.50 -4.49
N GLN A 341 -8.27 -8.23 -3.30
CA GLN A 341 -8.72 -6.91 -2.90
C GLN A 341 -7.69 -6.25 -1.99
N VAL A 342 -7.66 -4.92 -2.02
CA VAL A 342 -6.76 -4.12 -1.18
C VAL A 342 -7.58 -3.32 -0.19
N LYS A 343 -7.33 -3.52 1.11
CA LYS A 343 -7.91 -2.69 2.18
C LYS A 343 -6.89 -1.66 2.64
N LEU A 344 -7.10 -0.42 2.22
CA LEU A 344 -6.30 0.71 2.67
C LEU A 344 -6.54 1.03 4.16
N MET A 345 -5.45 1.15 4.91
CA MET A 345 -5.38 1.51 6.31
C MET A 345 -4.73 2.89 6.43
N TYR A 346 -5.47 3.87 6.96
CA TYR A 346 -5.06 5.28 7.04
C TYR A 346 -4.15 5.54 8.25
N ARG A 347 -3.04 4.82 8.32
CA ARG A 347 -2.00 4.94 9.33
C ARG A 347 -0.69 4.34 8.79
N PRO A 348 0.47 4.76 9.32
CA PRO A 348 1.78 4.27 8.87
C PRO A 348 1.92 2.75 9.00
N ASP A 349 1.50 2.19 10.14
CA ASP A 349 1.62 0.75 10.41
C ASP A 349 0.63 0.31 11.51
N ARG A 350 0.71 -0.96 11.85
CA ARG A 350 0.17 -1.60 13.06
C ARG A 350 0.80 -0.97 14.29
N TYR A 351 0.14 -1.12 15.44
CA TYR A 351 0.61 -0.52 16.68
C TYR A 351 1.98 -1.09 17.09
N LEU A 352 2.94 -0.20 17.37
CA LEU A 352 4.30 -0.54 17.83
C LEU A 352 5.11 -1.40 16.84
N ARG A 353 4.75 -1.35 15.55
CA ARG A 353 5.41 -2.07 14.47
C ARG A 353 5.94 -1.08 13.43
N GLY A 354 6.80 -1.59 12.56
CA GLY A 354 7.43 -0.86 11.48
C GLY A 354 8.00 -1.83 10.46
N GLY A 355 8.50 -1.29 9.35
CA GLY A 355 9.15 -2.00 8.25
C GLY A 355 9.83 -1.00 7.32
N ASP A 356 10.39 -1.47 6.20
CA ASP A 356 11.26 -0.65 5.35
C ASP A 356 10.61 0.62 4.76
N HIS A 357 9.30 0.63 4.55
CA HIS A 357 8.57 1.84 4.12
C HIS A 357 8.79 3.04 5.06
N LEU A 358 9.06 2.81 6.35
CA LEU A 358 9.31 3.89 7.31
C LEU A 358 10.55 4.70 6.93
N SER A 359 11.61 4.04 6.47
CA SER A 359 12.83 4.70 6.02
C SER A 359 12.59 5.61 4.81
N PHE A 360 11.69 5.24 3.91
CA PHE A 360 11.32 6.08 2.77
C PHE A 360 10.47 7.28 3.22
N LEU A 361 9.51 7.06 4.12
CA LEU A 361 8.70 8.13 4.70
C LEU A 361 9.56 9.16 5.45
N GLU A 362 10.57 8.70 6.20
CA GLU A 362 11.52 9.55 6.91
C GLU A 362 12.35 10.46 5.99
N GLN A 363 12.56 10.05 4.73
CA GLN A 363 13.25 10.86 3.72
C GLN A 363 12.30 11.74 2.88
N GLY A 364 10.99 11.68 3.18
CA GLY A 364 9.92 12.42 2.51
C GLY A 364 9.42 11.79 1.23
N PHE A 365 9.73 10.52 0.96
CA PHE A 365 9.20 9.79 -0.18
C PHE A 365 7.81 9.20 0.14
N PRO A 366 6.87 9.15 -0.81
CA PRO A 366 5.63 8.41 -0.64
C PRO A 366 5.96 6.92 -0.48
N ALA A 367 5.47 6.27 0.57
CA ALA A 367 5.64 4.83 0.76
C ALA A 367 4.42 4.20 1.42
N VAL A 368 4.17 2.94 1.08
CA VAL A 368 3.06 2.13 1.58
C VAL A 368 3.56 0.74 1.95
N ARG A 369 2.85 0.06 2.88
CA ARG A 369 3.18 -1.31 3.29
C ARG A 369 2.04 -2.28 3.08
N PHE A 370 2.29 -3.33 2.31
CA PHE A 370 1.43 -4.51 2.24
C PHE A 370 1.75 -5.41 3.42
N THR A 371 0.71 -5.84 4.13
CA THR A 371 0.87 -6.77 5.25
C THR A 371 -0.38 -7.63 5.37
N GLU A 372 -0.20 -8.91 5.71
CA GLU A 372 -1.30 -9.84 5.91
C GLU A 372 -2.32 -9.33 6.95
N PRO A 373 -3.60 -9.72 6.90
CA PRO A 373 -4.64 -9.17 7.77
C PRO A 373 -4.43 -9.41 9.27
N TYR A 374 -3.90 -10.56 9.62
CA TYR A 374 -3.68 -11.02 10.98
C TYR A 374 -2.35 -11.75 10.98
N GLU A 375 -1.45 -11.43 11.91
CA GLU A 375 -0.22 -12.18 12.10
C GLU A 375 -0.37 -13.17 13.24
N ASP A 376 0.23 -14.35 13.09
CA ASP A 376 0.35 -15.32 14.16
C ASP A 376 1.71 -15.21 14.86
N PHE A 377 1.71 -14.63 16.07
CA PHE A 377 2.90 -14.46 16.90
C PHE A 377 3.51 -15.75 17.45
N LYS A 378 2.85 -16.91 17.28
CA LYS A 378 3.51 -18.22 17.51
C LYS A 378 4.50 -18.54 16.39
N HIS A 379 4.38 -17.90 15.24
CA HIS A 379 5.22 -18.14 14.07
C HIS A 379 6.22 -17.00 13.89
N GLN A 380 5.81 -15.74 14.02
CA GLN A 380 6.71 -14.59 13.90
C GLN A 380 7.78 -14.52 14.99
N HIS A 381 9.06 -14.40 14.59
CA HIS A 381 10.23 -14.23 15.48
C HIS A 381 10.29 -15.27 16.61
N GLN A 382 9.98 -16.53 16.29
CA GLN A 382 9.98 -17.62 17.26
C GLN A 382 11.05 -18.67 16.92
N ASN A 383 11.71 -19.19 17.95
CA ASN A 383 12.57 -20.37 17.79
C ASN A 383 11.73 -21.57 17.40
N VAL A 384 12.21 -22.35 16.43
CA VAL A 384 11.56 -23.58 15.97
C VAL A 384 11.53 -24.59 17.11
N ARG A 385 10.32 -24.90 17.61
CA ARG A 385 10.11 -25.87 18.69
C ARG A 385 8.66 -26.34 18.72
N VAL A 386 8.41 -27.45 19.41
CA VAL A 386 7.06 -27.86 19.81
C VAL A 386 6.95 -27.69 21.32
N ALA A 387 5.96 -26.93 21.78
CA ALA A 387 5.74 -26.59 23.18
C ALA A 387 4.23 -26.50 23.50
N ASP A 388 3.87 -26.17 24.74
CA ASP A 388 2.51 -25.84 25.17
C ASP A 388 1.44 -26.84 24.73
N GLY A 389 1.70 -28.13 24.95
CA GLY A 389 0.74 -29.18 24.61
C GLY A 389 0.66 -29.52 23.12
N GLY A 390 1.73 -29.29 22.36
CA GLY A 390 1.84 -29.70 20.96
C GLY A 390 1.78 -28.55 19.95
N VAL A 391 1.76 -27.31 20.42
CA VAL A 391 1.84 -26.12 19.58
C VAL A 391 3.22 -26.04 18.95
N GLN A 392 3.27 -26.00 17.63
CA GLN A 392 4.49 -25.69 16.91
C GLN A 392 4.71 -24.19 16.90
N TYR A 393 5.94 -23.78 17.21
CA TYR A 393 6.44 -22.43 17.10
C TYR A 393 7.46 -22.32 15.97
N GLY A 394 7.68 -21.08 15.52
CA GLY A 394 8.61 -20.75 14.46
C GLY A 394 7.90 -20.54 13.13
N ASP A 395 8.47 -19.65 12.34
CA ASP A 395 7.98 -19.26 11.03
C ASP A 395 8.46 -20.29 10.00
N LEU A 396 7.55 -21.16 9.55
CA LEU A 396 7.84 -22.34 8.73
C LEU A 396 7.00 -22.32 7.46
N LEU A 397 7.52 -22.96 6.39
CA LEU A 397 6.85 -23.07 5.08
C LEU A 397 5.38 -23.50 5.16
N ARG A 398 5.04 -24.39 6.10
CA ARG A 398 3.68 -24.91 6.26
C ARG A 398 2.63 -23.85 6.67
N TYR A 399 3.06 -22.64 7.02
CA TYR A 399 2.21 -21.52 7.38
C TYR A 399 2.05 -20.49 6.26
N VAL A 400 2.78 -20.68 5.16
CA VAL A 400 2.69 -19.83 3.98
C VAL A 400 1.68 -20.43 3.00
N ASP A 401 0.80 -19.58 2.48
CA ASP A 401 -0.12 -19.86 1.37
C ASP A 401 0.46 -19.24 0.10
N PHE A 402 1.14 -20.05 -0.71
CA PHE A 402 1.84 -19.57 -1.91
C PHE A 402 0.89 -18.95 -2.95
N ASP A 403 -0.37 -19.40 -3.01
CA ASP A 403 -1.38 -18.79 -3.87
C ASP A 403 -1.77 -17.38 -3.37
N PHE A 404 -1.90 -17.20 -2.05
CA PHE A 404 -2.10 -15.89 -1.44
C PHE A 404 -0.94 -14.94 -1.76
N THR A 405 0.30 -15.39 -1.55
CA THR A 405 1.50 -14.60 -1.87
C THR A 405 1.58 -14.27 -3.35
N ALA A 406 1.24 -15.20 -4.25
CA ALA A 406 1.15 -14.95 -5.69
C ALA A 406 0.11 -13.89 -6.06
N ARG A 407 -1.05 -13.90 -5.40
CA ARG A 407 -2.06 -12.85 -5.56
C ARG A 407 -1.55 -11.48 -5.07
N VAL A 408 -0.80 -11.44 -3.98
CA VAL A 408 -0.14 -10.20 -3.51
C VAL A 408 0.90 -9.71 -4.53
N ALA A 409 1.69 -10.61 -5.15
CA ALA A 409 2.60 -10.26 -6.22
C ALA A 409 1.87 -9.64 -7.42
N ARG A 410 0.72 -10.19 -7.81
CA ARG A 410 -0.12 -9.63 -8.89
C ARG A 410 -0.61 -8.22 -8.57
N VAL A 411 -1.02 -7.93 -7.33
CA VAL A 411 -1.43 -6.57 -6.92
C VAL A 411 -0.26 -5.58 -6.99
N ASN A 412 0.91 -5.96 -6.46
CA ASN A 412 2.11 -5.13 -6.50
C ASN A 412 2.56 -4.88 -7.95
N LEU A 413 2.62 -5.92 -8.79
CA LEU A 413 2.95 -5.81 -10.20
C LEU A 413 1.96 -4.91 -10.95
N ALA A 414 0.65 -5.14 -10.79
CA ALA A 414 -0.37 -4.37 -11.50
C ALA A 414 -0.30 -2.88 -11.19
N SER A 415 -0.18 -2.53 -9.91
CA SER A 415 -0.15 -1.12 -9.49
C SER A 415 1.17 -0.44 -9.83
N MET A 416 2.31 -1.09 -9.60
CA MET A 416 3.62 -0.50 -9.88
C MET A 416 3.88 -0.38 -11.40
N TRP A 417 3.53 -1.41 -12.20
CA TRP A 417 3.63 -1.34 -13.67
C TRP A 417 2.73 -0.26 -14.25
N SER A 418 1.49 -0.14 -13.74
CA SER A 418 0.56 0.90 -14.17
C SER A 418 1.11 2.30 -13.86
N ALA A 419 1.71 2.50 -12.68
CA ALA A 419 2.30 3.80 -12.31
C ALA A 419 3.53 4.12 -13.17
N ALA A 420 4.39 3.12 -13.39
CA ALA A 420 5.58 3.25 -14.21
C ALA A 420 5.28 3.56 -15.68
N ASN A 421 4.10 3.20 -16.17
CA ASN A 421 3.67 3.46 -17.54
C ASN A 421 2.62 4.58 -17.66
N ALA A 422 2.22 5.20 -16.55
CA ALA A 422 1.38 6.39 -16.54
C ALA A 422 2.21 7.67 -16.74
N PRO A 423 1.57 8.79 -17.12
CA PRO A 423 2.20 10.10 -17.04
C PRO A 423 2.61 10.44 -15.62
N GLY A 424 3.56 11.36 -15.48
CA GLY A 424 3.99 11.89 -14.19
C GLY A 424 2.85 12.60 -13.44
N MET A 425 2.94 12.62 -12.11
CA MET A 425 1.96 13.33 -11.29
C MET A 425 1.94 14.83 -11.61
N PRO A 426 0.76 15.48 -11.65
CA PRO A 426 0.66 16.93 -11.79
C PRO A 426 1.47 17.66 -10.71
N GLN A 427 2.19 18.71 -11.12
CA GLN A 427 3.06 19.47 -10.22
C GLN A 427 2.39 20.78 -9.79
N GLU A 428 2.77 21.29 -8.63
CA GLU A 428 2.31 22.59 -8.11
C GLU A 428 0.77 22.71 -8.05
N VAL A 429 0.10 21.64 -7.67
CA VAL A 429 -1.37 21.62 -7.61
C VAL A 429 -1.87 22.54 -6.48
N GLY A 430 -2.67 23.53 -6.86
CA GLY A 430 -3.22 24.56 -5.99
C GLY A 430 -4.74 24.65 -6.07
N LEU A 431 -5.35 25.05 -4.96
CA LEU A 431 -6.77 25.39 -4.82
C LEU A 431 -6.88 26.85 -4.41
N SER A 432 -7.63 27.65 -5.16
CA SER A 432 -7.77 29.07 -4.88
C SER A 432 -8.44 29.31 -3.52
N TYR A 433 -7.80 30.10 -2.66
CA TYR A 433 -8.48 30.66 -1.48
C TYR A 433 -9.20 31.99 -1.78
N GLY A 434 -8.99 32.58 -2.96
CA GLY A 434 -9.60 33.86 -3.34
C GLY A 434 -11.10 33.77 -3.68
N ILE A 435 -11.57 32.59 -4.10
CA ILE A 435 -13.00 32.30 -4.34
C ILE A 435 -13.67 31.84 -3.04
N GLY A 436 -14.94 32.20 -2.83
CA GLY A 436 -15.69 31.87 -1.61
C GLY A 436 -15.30 32.75 -0.42
N THR A 437 -14.85 33.98 -0.70
CA THR A 437 -14.48 34.97 0.31
C THR A 437 -15.63 35.95 0.56
N SER A 438 -15.70 36.52 1.77
CA SER A 438 -16.68 37.57 2.08
C SER A 438 -16.44 38.82 1.23
N ALA A 439 -17.51 39.47 0.79
CA ALA A 439 -17.42 40.76 0.11
C ALA A 439 -16.70 41.78 1.01
N ALA A 440 -15.66 42.42 0.46
CA ALA A 440 -14.88 43.45 1.16
C ALA A 440 -15.43 44.86 0.89
N SER A 441 -16.13 45.05 -0.22
CA SER A 441 -16.81 46.29 -0.63
C SER A 441 -17.94 45.99 -1.63
N GLU A 442 -18.78 46.99 -1.94
CA GLU A 442 -19.80 46.90 -3.00
C GLU A 442 -19.21 46.64 -4.40
N GLU A 443 -17.91 46.88 -4.57
CA GLU A 443 -17.18 46.66 -5.83
C GLU A 443 -16.54 45.26 -5.91
N THR A 444 -16.73 44.41 -4.89
CA THR A 444 -16.15 43.06 -4.89
C THR A 444 -16.68 42.28 -6.10
N PRO A 445 -15.82 41.69 -6.96
CA PRO A 445 -16.26 40.94 -8.12
C PRO A 445 -17.18 39.78 -7.72
N LEU A 446 -18.30 39.61 -8.42
CA LEU A 446 -19.25 38.54 -8.10
C LEU A 446 -18.62 37.14 -8.30
N GLU A 447 -17.64 37.00 -9.19
CA GLU A 447 -16.96 35.71 -9.40
C GLU A 447 -16.17 35.20 -8.18
N VAL A 448 -15.74 36.09 -7.26
CA VAL A 448 -15.09 35.66 -6.02
C VAL A 448 -16.09 35.33 -4.92
N LEU A 449 -17.33 35.77 -5.05
CA LEU A 449 -18.46 35.46 -4.17
C LEU A 449 -19.19 34.19 -4.61
N SER A 450 -18.42 33.14 -4.94
CA SER A 450 -18.94 31.85 -5.42
C SER A 450 -18.58 30.71 -4.46
N ASN A 451 -19.39 29.65 -4.48
CA ASN A 451 -19.08 28.38 -3.84
C ASN A 451 -18.26 27.45 -4.76
N ASP A 452 -17.89 27.90 -5.94
CA ASP A 452 -17.11 27.10 -6.88
C ASP A 452 -15.67 26.88 -6.39
N SER A 453 -15.08 25.77 -6.84
CA SER A 453 -13.67 25.46 -6.59
C SER A 453 -12.86 25.74 -7.84
N ARG A 454 -11.84 26.58 -7.70
CA ARG A 454 -10.86 26.84 -8.76
C ARG A 454 -9.53 26.19 -8.43
N LEU A 455 -9.08 25.31 -9.31
CA LEU A 455 -7.81 24.60 -9.19
C LEU A 455 -6.83 25.10 -10.25
N PHE A 456 -5.54 24.99 -9.94
CA PHE A 456 -4.42 25.29 -10.81
C PHE A 456 -3.34 24.22 -10.65
N TRP A 457 -2.60 23.93 -11.71
CA TRP A 457 -1.43 23.07 -11.67
C TRP A 457 -0.52 23.42 -12.84
N ARG A 458 0.75 23.03 -12.72
CA ARG A 458 1.70 23.21 -13.81
C ARG A 458 1.48 22.12 -14.85
N THR A 459 1.12 22.53 -16.06
CA THR A 459 1.19 21.69 -17.25
C THR A 459 2.65 21.61 -17.69
N GLY A 460 3.20 20.40 -17.81
CA GLY A 460 4.58 20.19 -18.24
C GLY A 460 4.67 19.72 -19.69
N ASP A 461 5.90 19.47 -20.14
CA ASP A 461 6.23 18.87 -21.44
C ASP A 461 6.26 17.32 -21.38
N ASP A 462 5.59 16.71 -20.39
CA ASP A 462 5.50 15.26 -20.29
C ASP A 462 4.68 14.72 -21.48
N SER A 463 5.38 14.09 -22.43
CA SER A 463 4.80 13.54 -23.66
C SER A 463 3.79 12.43 -23.42
N LEU A 464 3.73 11.88 -22.20
CA LEU A 464 2.74 10.89 -21.82
C LEU A 464 1.37 11.50 -21.52
N VAL A 465 1.31 12.77 -21.12
CA VAL A 465 0.06 13.41 -20.71
C VAL A 465 -0.84 13.63 -21.94
N SER A 466 -2.03 13.03 -21.92
CA SER A 466 -3.09 13.27 -22.90
C SER A 466 -4.19 14.17 -22.37
N SER A 467 -4.50 14.10 -21.08
CA SER A 467 -5.44 14.98 -20.39
C SER A 467 -5.20 14.96 -18.87
N TYR A 468 -5.94 15.79 -18.15
CA TYR A 468 -6.01 15.79 -16.70
C TYR A 468 -7.44 15.46 -16.25
N GLU A 469 -7.53 14.82 -15.08
CA GLU A 469 -8.79 14.63 -14.37
C GLU A 469 -8.72 15.34 -13.01
N VAL A 470 -9.78 16.09 -12.67
CA VAL A 470 -10.04 16.45 -11.28
C VAL A 470 -10.83 15.32 -10.64
N VAL A 471 -10.25 14.67 -9.63
CA VAL A 471 -10.94 13.69 -8.80
C VAL A 471 -11.51 14.38 -7.56
N TYR A 472 -12.69 13.95 -7.12
CA TYR A 472 -13.27 14.48 -5.89
C TYR A 472 -14.02 13.42 -5.10
N ARG A 473 -14.23 13.72 -3.81
CA ARG A 473 -15.02 12.90 -2.89
C ARG A 473 -15.64 13.76 -1.77
N PRO A 474 -16.80 13.37 -1.22
CA PRO A 474 -17.29 13.98 0.01
C PRO A 474 -16.24 13.87 1.13
N SER A 475 -16.14 14.87 2.01
CA SER A 475 -15.10 14.91 3.05
C SER A 475 -15.10 13.72 4.01
N GLY A 476 -16.25 13.05 4.20
CA GLY A 476 -16.35 11.82 4.99
C GLY A 476 -15.95 10.53 4.25
N SER A 477 -15.71 10.61 2.93
CA SER A 477 -15.30 9.47 2.12
C SER A 477 -13.78 9.33 2.13
N LEU A 478 -13.33 8.08 2.21
CA LEU A 478 -11.91 7.77 2.22
C LEU A 478 -11.37 7.57 0.80
N GLN A 479 -12.13 7.01 -0.13
CA GLN A 479 -11.75 6.82 -1.53
C GLN A 479 -12.29 7.94 -2.44
N TRP A 480 -11.59 8.20 -3.54
CA TRP A 480 -12.12 9.05 -4.61
C TRP A 480 -13.39 8.43 -5.18
N THR A 481 -14.42 9.23 -5.42
CA THR A 481 -15.73 8.72 -5.87
C THR A 481 -16.09 9.16 -7.27
N HIS A 482 -15.62 10.33 -7.69
CA HIS A 482 -15.94 10.93 -8.98
C HIS A 482 -14.70 11.55 -9.63
N ALA A 483 -14.76 11.70 -10.95
CA ALA A 483 -13.75 12.36 -11.75
C ALA A 483 -14.40 13.27 -12.81
N VAL A 484 -13.72 14.36 -13.13
CA VAL A 484 -14.06 15.31 -14.18
C VAL A 484 -12.87 15.38 -15.14
N ASP A 485 -13.05 14.97 -16.40
CA ASP A 485 -12.03 15.22 -17.43
C ASP A 485 -12.02 16.72 -17.75
N VAL A 486 -10.85 17.34 -17.66
CA VAL A 486 -10.65 18.77 -17.88
C VAL A 486 -9.72 19.06 -19.06
N GLY A 487 -9.45 18.04 -19.89
CA GLY A 487 -8.56 18.13 -21.04
C GLY A 487 -7.13 18.48 -20.62
N VAL A 488 -6.42 19.21 -21.46
CA VAL A 488 -5.01 19.59 -21.24
C VAL A 488 -4.84 20.93 -20.51
N SER A 489 -5.92 21.48 -19.95
CA SER A 489 -5.85 22.77 -19.23
C SER A 489 -4.98 22.63 -17.97
N GLY A 490 -4.30 23.71 -17.57
CA GLY A 490 -3.60 23.82 -16.27
C GLY A 490 -4.44 24.45 -15.17
N ASN A 491 -5.71 24.74 -15.44
CA ASN A 491 -6.63 25.30 -14.47
C ASN A 491 -8.09 24.97 -14.83
N VAL A 492 -8.95 24.96 -13.82
CA VAL A 492 -10.39 24.75 -13.99
C VAL A 492 -11.16 25.36 -12.84
N THR A 493 -12.38 25.83 -13.12
CA THR A 493 -13.38 26.18 -12.11
C THR A 493 -14.53 25.18 -12.19
N LEU A 494 -14.88 24.57 -11.07
CA LEU A 494 -15.93 23.55 -10.98
C LEU A 494 -17.01 24.01 -10.01
N GLY A 495 -18.27 23.67 -10.32
CA GLY A 495 -19.45 23.83 -9.48
C GLY A 495 -19.47 22.92 -8.24
N LEU A 496 -18.33 22.82 -7.55
CA LEU A 496 -18.10 21.99 -6.37
C LEU A 496 -17.62 22.91 -5.25
N SER A 497 -18.29 22.86 -4.10
CA SER A 497 -17.82 23.57 -2.91
C SER A 497 -16.69 22.80 -2.22
N LYS A 498 -15.52 23.44 -2.15
CA LYS A 498 -14.35 22.97 -1.40
C LYS A 498 -14.61 22.78 0.10
N ASP A 499 -15.70 23.35 0.63
CA ASP A 499 -16.10 23.16 2.02
C ASP A 499 -16.79 21.79 2.22
N ASN A 500 -17.38 21.23 1.16
CA ASN A 500 -18.10 19.95 1.22
C ASN A 500 -17.32 18.77 0.62
N PHE A 501 -16.42 19.06 -0.32
CA PHE A 501 -15.66 18.06 -1.07
C PHE A 501 -14.17 18.21 -0.86
N GLN A 502 -13.49 17.07 -0.80
CA GLN A 502 -12.06 17.00 -1.08
C GLN A 502 -11.84 16.85 -2.58
N LEU A 503 -10.82 17.52 -3.11
CA LEU A 503 -10.47 17.52 -4.52
C LEU A 503 -9.00 17.10 -4.71
N GLY A 504 -8.67 16.59 -5.88
CA GLY A 504 -7.31 16.24 -6.30
C GLY A 504 -7.20 16.29 -7.81
N VAL A 505 -5.98 16.35 -8.33
CA VAL A 505 -5.71 16.35 -9.78
C VAL A 505 -4.81 15.17 -10.13
N ARG A 506 -5.14 14.44 -11.19
CA ARG A 506 -4.28 13.39 -11.75
C ARG A 506 -4.10 13.57 -13.25
N ALA A 507 -2.98 13.10 -13.77
CA ALA A 507 -2.73 13.05 -15.20
C ALA A 507 -3.26 11.74 -15.79
N VAL A 508 -3.68 11.80 -17.05
CA VAL A 508 -4.20 10.66 -17.82
C VAL A 508 -3.42 10.52 -19.12
N GLY A 509 -2.91 9.32 -19.37
CA GLY A 509 -2.19 8.98 -20.58
C GLY A 509 -3.11 8.61 -21.74
N ALA A 510 -2.58 8.64 -22.97
CA ALA A 510 -3.34 8.25 -24.17
C ALA A 510 -3.79 6.77 -24.16
N ASP A 511 -3.13 5.93 -23.38
CA ASP A 511 -3.48 4.53 -23.13
C ASP A 511 -4.48 4.34 -21.96
N GLY A 512 -4.95 5.45 -21.38
CA GLY A 512 -5.88 5.48 -20.26
C GLY A 512 -5.23 5.24 -18.89
N LYS A 513 -3.90 5.00 -18.81
CA LYS A 513 -3.20 4.87 -17.53
C LYS A 513 -3.16 6.21 -16.81
N LYS A 514 -3.37 6.20 -15.50
CA LYS A 514 -3.50 7.41 -14.68
C LYS A 514 -2.39 7.49 -13.64
N SER A 515 -1.91 8.70 -13.36
CA SER A 515 -1.04 8.93 -12.21
C SER A 515 -1.83 8.79 -10.89
N PRO A 516 -1.16 8.59 -9.75
CA PRO A 516 -1.77 8.94 -8.46
C PRO A 516 -2.27 10.40 -8.48
N ALA A 517 -3.35 10.67 -7.75
CA ALA A 517 -3.87 12.02 -7.62
C ALA A 517 -3.01 12.85 -6.65
N VAL A 518 -2.86 14.13 -6.94
CA VAL A 518 -2.18 15.09 -6.08
C VAL A 518 -3.23 15.96 -5.40
N PHE A 519 -3.16 16.03 -4.07
CA PHE A 519 -4.04 16.86 -3.27
C PHE A 519 -3.58 18.34 -3.33
N PRO A 520 -4.48 19.29 -3.58
CA PRO A 520 -4.11 20.68 -3.81
C PRO A 520 -3.75 21.41 -2.51
N LEU A 521 -2.90 22.44 -2.63
CA LEU A 521 -2.61 23.38 -1.56
C LEU A 521 -3.36 24.71 -1.73
N PRO A 522 -3.74 25.41 -0.64
CA PRO A 522 -4.34 26.73 -0.75
C PRO A 522 -3.34 27.74 -1.33
N VAL A 523 -3.71 28.39 -2.43
CA VAL A 523 -2.92 29.42 -3.13
C VAL A 523 -3.82 30.57 -3.59
N ASP A 524 -3.24 31.75 -3.86
CA ASP A 524 -4.00 32.89 -4.40
C ASP A 524 -4.29 32.63 -5.88
N MET A 525 -3.20 32.52 -6.65
CA MET A 525 -3.04 31.96 -8.01
C MET A 525 -1.58 31.48 -8.13
N LEU A 526 -1.28 30.64 -9.13
CA LEU A 526 0.09 30.27 -9.50
C LEU A 526 0.79 31.38 -10.27
#